data_AF-A0AAN7P2H0-F1
#
_entry.id   AF-A0AAN7P2H0-F1
#
_cell.length_a   1.000
_cell.length_b   1.000
_cell.length_c   1.000
_cell.angle_alpha   90.00
_cell.angle_beta   90.00
_cell.angle_gamma   90.00
#
_symmetry.space_group_name_H-M   'P 1'
#
loop_
_entity.id
_entity.type
_entity.pdbx_description
1 polymer ?
#
loop_
_entity_poly.entity_id
_entity_poly.type
_entity_poly.pdbx_seq_one_letter_code
_entity_poly.pdbx_strand_id
1 'polypeptide(L)'
;MSQSLDRLSSNLLDDEKKITKSYCNSLEEFHLLNRKGIFPYDYVDSWAKLEETCLPSKQNFYSQLLDENISDEDYAHAVNVWKVFKIRNLGEYSDLYLKTDVLLLADVFEAFRQTCLKTYTLDPLHYYTAPGLTFDAMLKTTNASLELITDIDMLMFIEKGIRGGVSQCSNRYAKANNNYMKNGFDLTKDSTYLMYFDVNNLYGAAMSQYLPYGNFQFIENFDVQEILNTPDDFMFGYIVECDLDYPIQLHNLHSDLPLAPEHMIPPTSNTKLKKLLLTLFPKERYIIHYRNLKMYLRLGMLLKKVHRVLKFHQSPWLKQYIDLNTKLRQQSKNEFEKDFYKLMINAIYGKCMENVRKHRDIRLITQWDGQWGARAFISKPNFHSSVVFDEDMVIIEMKKLEIRMNKPIYAGFSILDISKIFLYEFHYDYVIKTFGKNAQLLYTDTDSLIYSFQNIDIYSYIKQDSNRFDTSDYDIDNIYGIQPKNKKQPGLMKDENNGKIMLEFVGLRSKMYSYIVDDDSSKN
;
A
#
# COMPACT_ATOMS: atom_id res chain seq x y z
N MET A 1 6.44 5.49 8.46
CA MET A 1 4.99 5.56 8.77
C MET A 1 4.61 7.02 8.71
N SER A 2 3.57 7.38 7.95
CA SER A 2 3.14 8.77 7.79
C SER A 2 2.00 9.08 8.77
N GLN A 3 2.31 9.09 10.06
CA GLN A 3 1.37 9.53 11.11
C GLN A 3 1.98 10.70 11.86
N SER A 4 1.13 11.58 12.40
CA SER A 4 1.57 12.72 13.21
C SER A 4 2.21 12.23 14.51
N LEU A 5 3.16 13.00 15.05
CA LEU A 5 3.77 12.71 16.34
C LEU A 5 2.72 12.58 17.45
N ASP A 6 1.69 13.43 17.40
CA ASP A 6 0.57 13.39 18.33
C ASP A 6 -0.09 12.00 18.36
N ARG A 7 -0.49 11.49 17.17
CA ARG A 7 -1.07 10.15 17.05
C ARG A 7 -0.10 9.04 17.45
N LEU A 8 1.19 9.18 17.15
CA LEU A 8 2.18 8.17 17.55
C LEU A 8 2.36 8.13 19.07
N SER A 9 2.45 9.30 19.70
CA SER A 9 2.63 9.44 21.14
C SER A 9 1.39 9.04 21.95
N SER A 10 0.18 9.23 21.42
CA SER A 10 -1.07 8.83 22.08
C SER A 10 -1.29 7.31 22.09
N ASN A 11 -0.61 6.57 21.20
CA ASN A 11 -0.64 5.10 21.20
C ASN A 11 0.24 4.46 22.27
N LEU A 12 1.16 5.23 22.88
CA LEU A 12 2.02 4.76 23.96
C LEU A 12 1.32 4.92 25.32
N LEU A 13 1.44 3.89 26.16
CA LEU A 13 1.08 3.96 27.56
C LEU A 13 2.06 4.87 28.32
N ASP A 14 1.62 5.43 29.44
CA ASP A 14 2.46 6.30 30.28
C ASP A 14 3.75 5.59 30.76
N ASP A 15 3.68 4.27 31.00
CA ASP A 15 4.85 3.45 31.38
C ASP A 15 5.85 3.21 30.24
N GLU A 16 5.43 3.46 29.00
CA GLU A 16 6.30 3.39 27.81
C GLU A 16 7.02 4.72 27.56
N LYS A 17 6.52 5.84 28.10
CA LYS A 17 7.09 7.20 27.95
C LYS A 17 8.21 7.49 28.97
N LYS A 18 9.16 6.55 29.08
CA LYS A 18 10.21 6.57 30.12
C LYS A 18 11.18 7.72 29.94
N ILE A 19 11.53 8.06 28.71
CA ILE A 19 12.45 9.15 28.39
C ILE A 19 11.77 10.45 28.78
N THR A 20 10.56 10.73 28.29
CA THR A 20 9.80 11.94 28.67
C THR A 20 9.67 12.07 30.18
N LYS A 21 9.30 10.99 30.88
CA LYS A 21 9.18 10.96 32.34
C LYS A 21 10.48 11.31 33.07
N SER A 22 11.64 10.91 32.54
CA SER A 22 12.95 11.20 33.15
C SER A 22 13.35 12.68 33.09
N TYR A 23 12.73 13.47 32.21
CA TYR A 23 12.95 14.91 32.08
C TYR A 23 11.90 15.76 32.80
N CYS A 24 10.96 15.14 33.50
CA CYS A 24 9.92 15.80 34.29
C CYS A 24 10.25 15.69 35.79
N ASN A 25 10.09 16.78 36.53
CA ASN A 25 10.33 16.82 37.98
C ASN A 25 9.12 16.34 38.79
N SER A 26 7.94 16.28 38.17
CA SER A 26 6.69 15.89 38.81
C SER A 26 5.79 15.10 37.86
N LEU A 27 4.79 14.42 38.43
CA LEU A 27 3.77 13.73 37.65
C LEU A 27 2.87 14.72 36.87
N GLU A 28 2.67 15.92 37.43
CA GLU A 28 1.93 17.00 36.78
C GLU A 28 2.65 17.50 35.51
N GLU A 29 3.97 17.72 35.59
CA GLU A 29 4.78 18.05 34.41
C GLU A 29 4.72 16.95 33.35
N PHE A 30 4.82 15.68 33.78
CA PHE A 30 4.74 14.55 32.86
C PHE A 30 3.39 14.47 32.13
N HIS A 31 2.27 14.65 32.83
CA HIS A 31 0.95 14.65 32.19
C HIS A 31 0.75 15.82 31.22
N LEU A 32 1.49 16.92 31.38
CA LEU A 32 1.48 18.02 30.43
C LEU A 32 2.31 17.73 29.18
N LEU A 33 3.44 17.02 29.33
CA LEU A 33 4.35 16.70 28.23
C LEU A 33 4.05 15.35 27.56
N ASN A 34 3.05 14.59 28.02
CA ASN A 34 2.73 13.27 27.47
C ASN A 34 1.99 13.32 26.12
N ARG A 35 1.67 14.50 25.61
CA ARG A 35 1.01 14.74 24.32
C ARG A 35 1.77 15.82 23.55
N LYS A 36 1.51 15.92 22.24
CA LYS A 36 2.17 16.94 21.42
C LYS A 36 1.84 18.33 21.98
N GLY A 37 2.86 19.19 22.07
CA GLY A 37 2.69 20.56 22.51
C GLY A 37 1.86 21.39 21.51
N ILE A 38 1.53 22.61 21.90
CA ILE A 38 0.80 23.58 21.08
C ILE A 38 1.70 24.79 20.87
N PHE A 39 1.80 25.29 19.64
CA PHE A 39 2.65 26.43 19.35
C PHE A 39 2.01 27.36 18.32
N PRO A 40 2.05 28.70 18.51
CA PRO A 40 1.45 29.67 17.60
C PRO A 40 2.42 29.98 16.44
N TYR A 41 2.56 29.04 15.51
CA TYR A 41 3.53 29.12 14.40
C TYR A 41 3.43 30.41 13.58
N ASP A 42 2.22 30.80 13.19
CA ASP A 42 1.99 31.99 12.37
C ASP A 42 2.19 33.30 13.14
N TYR A 43 2.09 33.25 14.48
CA TYR A 43 2.36 34.42 15.31
C TYR A 43 3.85 34.70 15.41
N VAL A 44 4.71 33.68 15.53
CA VAL A 44 6.16 33.87 15.75
C VAL A 44 6.89 34.12 14.42
N ASP A 45 6.79 35.35 13.94
CA ASP A 45 7.39 35.82 12.67
C ASP A 45 8.76 36.51 12.83
N SER A 46 9.24 36.69 14.06
CA SER A 46 10.48 37.41 14.35
C SER A 46 11.07 37.02 15.71
N TRP A 47 12.40 37.16 15.82
CA TRP A 47 13.13 36.91 17.08
C TRP A 47 12.62 37.77 18.25
N ALA A 48 12.16 38.99 17.97
CA ALA A 48 11.63 39.88 19.00
C ALA A 48 10.39 39.30 19.71
N LYS A 49 9.57 38.49 19.01
CA LYS A 49 8.40 37.85 19.62
C LYS A 49 8.77 36.76 20.63
N LEU A 50 9.95 36.16 20.52
CA LEU A 50 10.43 35.19 21.51
C LEU A 50 10.73 35.85 22.86
N GLU A 51 10.99 37.16 22.89
CA GLU A 51 11.19 37.93 24.13
C GLU A 51 9.87 38.35 24.79
N GLU A 52 8.71 38.11 24.17
CA GLU A 52 7.41 38.43 24.77
C GLU A 52 7.19 37.63 26.06
N THR A 53 6.89 38.34 27.15
CA THR A 53 6.80 37.75 28.49
C THR A 53 5.41 37.22 28.84
N CYS A 54 4.50 37.16 27.87
CA CYS A 54 3.15 36.62 28.04
C CYS A 54 2.81 35.64 26.93
N LEU A 55 1.95 34.67 27.25
CA LEU A 55 1.39 33.79 26.24
C LEU A 55 0.49 34.62 25.28
N PRO A 56 0.62 34.46 23.96
CA PRO A 56 -0.23 35.16 23.00
C PRO A 56 -1.72 34.86 23.23
N SER A 57 -2.58 35.77 22.77
CA SER A 57 -4.03 35.58 22.87
C SER A 57 -4.49 34.37 22.03
N LYS A 58 -5.65 33.79 22.36
CA LYS A 58 -6.22 32.65 21.61
C LYS A 58 -6.33 32.91 20.10
N GLN A 59 -6.64 34.14 19.71
CA GLN A 59 -6.76 34.54 18.29
C GLN A 59 -5.42 34.44 17.55
N ASN A 60 -4.30 34.60 18.25
CA ASN A 60 -2.97 34.52 17.69
C ASN A 60 -2.48 33.07 17.49
N PHE A 61 -3.28 32.06 17.88
CA PHE A 61 -3.01 30.64 17.59
C PHE A 61 -3.73 30.15 16.32
N TYR A 62 -4.31 31.04 15.53
CA TYR A 62 -4.91 30.69 14.24
C TYR A 62 -3.86 30.07 13.31
N SER A 63 -4.23 28.97 12.64
CA SER A 63 -3.38 28.24 11.69
C SER A 63 -3.81 28.56 10.27
N GLN A 64 -3.00 29.32 9.53
CA GLN A 64 -3.23 29.59 8.11
C GLN A 64 -3.20 28.31 7.26
N LEU A 65 -2.41 27.32 7.69
CA LEU A 65 -2.28 26.03 7.00
C LEU A 65 -3.57 25.22 7.04
N LEU A 66 -4.29 25.29 8.16
CA LEU A 66 -5.51 24.50 8.42
C LEU A 66 -6.78 25.34 8.27
N ASP A 67 -6.64 26.67 8.08
CA ASP A 67 -7.73 27.65 8.05
C ASP A 67 -8.66 27.51 9.28
N GLU A 68 -8.05 27.30 10.45
CA GLU A 68 -8.80 27.00 11.68
C GLU A 68 -8.23 27.74 12.91
N ASN A 69 -9.12 28.01 13.87
CA ASN A 69 -8.75 28.52 15.18
C ASN A 69 -8.41 27.35 16.12
N ILE A 70 -7.52 27.59 17.07
CA ILE A 70 -7.27 26.65 18.17
C ILE A 70 -8.54 26.35 18.97
N SER A 71 -8.68 25.11 19.44
CA SER A 71 -9.75 24.70 20.34
C SER A 71 -9.63 25.37 21.72
N ASP A 72 -10.73 25.49 22.47
CA ASP A 72 -10.68 25.99 23.86
C ASP A 72 -9.86 25.09 24.78
N GLU A 73 -9.93 23.77 24.57
CA GLU A 73 -9.19 22.78 25.34
C GLU A 73 -7.68 22.92 25.12
N ASP A 74 -7.26 23.07 23.87
CA ASP A 74 -5.85 23.22 23.52
C ASP A 74 -5.29 24.55 24.04
N TYR A 75 -6.03 25.65 23.88
CA TYR A 75 -5.58 26.91 24.44
C TYR A 75 -5.49 26.85 25.98
N ALA A 76 -6.45 26.22 26.65
CA ALA A 76 -6.39 26.01 28.10
C ALA A 76 -5.17 25.16 28.52
N HIS A 77 -4.83 24.14 27.73
CA HIS A 77 -3.62 23.35 27.94
C HIS A 77 -2.35 24.19 27.79
N ALA A 78 -2.24 25.01 26.74
CA ALA A 78 -1.10 25.92 26.54
C ALA A 78 -0.92 26.89 27.73
N VAL A 79 -2.02 27.46 28.22
CA VAL A 79 -2.04 28.30 29.43
C VAL A 79 -1.57 27.53 30.66
N ASN A 80 -1.95 26.26 30.80
CA ASN A 80 -1.54 25.43 31.92
C ASN A 80 -0.03 25.11 31.86
N VAL A 81 0.48 24.74 30.69
CA VAL A 81 1.92 24.52 30.45
C VAL A 81 2.73 25.76 30.83
N TRP A 82 2.31 26.94 30.35
CA TRP A 82 3.00 28.21 30.65
C TRP A 82 3.12 28.45 32.17
N LYS A 83 2.04 28.18 32.92
CA LYS A 83 1.99 28.39 34.37
C LYS A 83 2.80 27.36 35.15
N VAL A 84 2.63 26.06 34.87
CA VAL A 84 3.26 24.97 35.63
C VAL A 84 4.78 25.00 35.44
N PHE A 85 5.25 25.20 34.21
CA PHE A 85 6.69 25.29 33.90
C PHE A 85 7.30 26.66 34.21
N LYS A 86 6.50 27.62 34.72
CA LYS A 86 6.94 28.98 35.10
C LYS A 86 7.69 29.68 33.96
N ILE A 87 7.16 29.55 32.74
CA ILE A 87 7.73 30.10 31.52
C ILE A 87 7.75 31.63 31.61
N ARG A 88 8.90 32.23 31.30
CA ARG A 88 9.12 33.68 31.41
C ARG A 88 8.87 34.42 30.11
N ASN A 89 9.17 33.79 28.99
CA ASN A 89 9.00 34.36 27.66
C ASN A 89 8.66 33.29 26.62
N LEU A 90 8.26 33.72 25.43
CA LEU A 90 7.84 32.83 24.36
C LEU A 90 9.01 31.98 23.79
N GLY A 91 10.25 32.43 23.96
CA GLY A 91 11.47 31.67 23.67
C GLY A 91 11.59 30.42 24.53
N GLU A 92 11.47 30.56 25.86
CA GLU A 92 11.45 29.41 26.78
C GLU A 92 10.28 28.45 26.49
N TYR A 93 9.12 28.99 26.07
CA TYR A 93 7.99 28.17 25.63
C TYR A 93 8.33 27.35 24.37
N SER A 94 9.00 27.98 23.41
CA SER A 94 9.46 27.34 22.17
C SER A 94 10.47 26.23 22.44
N ASP A 95 11.45 26.47 23.32
CA ASP A 95 12.42 25.46 23.72
C ASP A 95 11.74 24.26 24.41
N LEU A 96 10.78 24.50 25.30
CA LEU A 96 10.01 23.44 25.93
C LEU A 96 9.18 22.66 24.90
N TYR A 97 8.54 23.35 23.96
CA TYR A 97 7.79 22.75 22.86
C TYR A 97 8.66 21.80 22.03
N LEU A 98 9.81 22.30 21.55
CA LEU A 98 10.75 21.52 20.74
C LEU A 98 11.33 20.34 21.52
N LYS A 99 11.68 20.55 22.80
CA LYS A 99 12.14 19.48 23.68
C LYS A 99 11.08 18.40 23.84
N THR A 100 9.82 18.78 24.03
CA THR A 100 8.69 17.83 24.15
C THR A 100 8.57 16.97 22.90
N ASP A 101 8.61 17.58 21.71
CA ASP A 101 8.57 16.84 20.44
C ASP A 101 9.72 15.83 20.32
N VAL A 102 10.94 16.21 20.71
CA VAL A 102 12.11 15.32 20.68
C VAL A 102 11.97 14.18 21.70
N LEU A 103 11.50 14.46 22.92
CA LEU A 103 11.32 13.44 23.97
C LEU A 103 10.25 12.42 23.58
N LEU A 104 9.10 12.88 23.08
CA LEU A 104 8.04 12.00 22.60
C LEU A 104 8.49 11.15 21.41
N LEU A 105 9.23 11.74 20.47
CA LEU A 105 9.78 10.99 19.34
C LEU A 105 10.78 9.93 19.81
N ALA A 106 11.61 10.24 20.81
CA ALA A 106 12.54 9.28 21.40
C ALA A 106 11.80 8.10 22.05
N ASP A 107 10.73 8.35 22.82
CA ASP A 107 9.91 7.29 23.41
C ASP A 107 9.20 6.43 22.34
N VAL A 108 8.63 7.05 21.31
CA VAL A 108 8.03 6.35 20.16
C VAL A 108 9.07 5.47 19.46
N PHE A 109 10.26 5.99 19.24
CA PHE A 109 11.32 5.24 18.56
C PHE A 109 11.85 4.11 19.44
N GLU A 110 11.96 4.30 20.76
CA GLU A 110 12.36 3.24 21.68
C GLU A 110 11.30 2.13 21.75
N ALA A 111 10.02 2.46 21.83
CA ALA A 111 8.94 1.47 21.74
C ALA A 111 8.98 0.70 20.41
N PHE A 112 9.23 1.40 19.30
CA PHE A 112 9.43 0.79 17.99
C PHE A 112 10.62 -0.18 17.96
N ARG A 113 11.76 0.20 18.56
CA ARG A 113 12.95 -0.67 18.72
C ARG A 113 12.61 -1.92 19.53
N GLN A 114 11.95 -1.77 20.68
CA GLN A 114 11.57 -2.90 21.54
C GLN A 114 10.66 -3.89 20.80
N THR A 115 9.67 -3.39 20.06
CA THR A 115 8.79 -4.23 19.24
C THR A 115 9.58 -4.98 18.16
N CYS A 116 10.50 -4.31 17.45
CA CYS A 116 11.31 -4.95 16.42
C CYS A 116 12.29 -5.99 16.99
N LEU A 117 12.93 -5.69 18.12
CA LEU A 117 13.84 -6.61 18.80
C LEU A 117 13.09 -7.85 19.31
N LYS A 118 11.91 -7.66 19.91
CA LYS A 118 11.07 -8.75 20.40
C LYS A 118 10.57 -9.64 19.27
N THR A 119 10.13 -9.05 18.16
CA THR A 119 9.48 -9.78 17.07
C THR A 119 10.49 -10.37 16.09
N TYR A 120 11.48 -9.60 15.66
CA TYR A 120 12.41 -9.98 14.60
C TYR A 120 13.85 -10.18 15.07
N THR A 121 14.17 -9.84 16.32
CA THR A 121 15.55 -9.84 16.85
C THR A 121 16.49 -8.99 15.99
N LEU A 122 15.97 -7.86 15.48
CA LEU A 122 16.68 -6.88 14.67
C LEU A 122 16.41 -5.48 15.24
N ASP A 123 17.46 -4.68 15.38
CA ASP A 123 17.35 -3.29 15.83
C ASP A 123 17.14 -2.38 14.61
N PRO A 124 16.04 -1.60 14.56
CA PRO A 124 15.78 -0.67 13.46
C PRO A 124 16.84 0.42 13.32
N LEU A 125 17.68 0.70 14.33
CA LEU A 125 18.81 1.65 14.22
C LEU A 125 19.83 1.27 13.15
N HIS A 126 19.89 -0.01 12.75
CA HIS A 126 20.77 -0.46 11.68
C HIS A 126 20.18 -0.29 10.28
N TYR A 127 19.00 0.30 10.16
CA TYR A 127 18.26 0.40 8.91
C TYR A 127 17.83 1.83 8.63
N TYR A 128 18.04 2.28 7.39
CA TYR A 128 17.54 3.58 6.95
C TYR A 128 16.01 3.63 6.85
N THR A 129 15.36 2.49 6.55
CA THR A 129 13.92 2.45 6.30
C THR A 129 13.30 1.11 6.74
N ALA A 130 12.01 1.12 7.08
CA ALA A 130 11.26 -0.08 7.43
C ALA A 130 11.24 -1.15 6.30
N PRO A 131 11.18 -0.80 4.99
CA PRO A 131 11.39 -1.77 3.91
C PRO A 131 12.76 -2.47 3.91
N GLY A 132 13.83 -1.82 4.39
CA GLY A 132 15.11 -2.49 4.61
C GLY A 132 15.02 -3.50 5.75
N LEU A 133 14.50 -3.06 6.89
CA LEU A 133 14.31 -3.89 8.08
C LEU A 133 13.45 -5.12 7.79
N THR A 134 12.30 -4.96 7.13
CA THR A 134 11.37 -6.08 6.87
C THR A 134 11.96 -7.12 5.94
N PHE A 135 12.79 -6.71 4.98
CA PHE A 135 13.42 -7.64 4.05
C PHE A 135 14.43 -8.54 4.77
N ASP A 136 15.25 -7.97 5.64
CA ASP A 136 16.22 -8.74 6.43
C ASP A 136 15.52 -9.55 7.54
N ALA A 137 14.45 -9.00 8.13
CA ALA A 137 13.60 -9.74 9.06
C ALA A 137 12.96 -10.97 8.39
N MET A 138 12.50 -10.82 7.15
CA MET A 138 11.93 -11.89 6.34
C MET A 138 12.98 -12.97 6.06
N LEU A 139 14.18 -12.59 5.60
CA LEU A 139 15.26 -13.55 5.35
C LEU A 139 15.66 -14.31 6.62
N LYS A 140 15.78 -13.59 7.75
CA LYS A 140 16.11 -14.19 9.05
C LYS A 140 15.02 -15.13 9.56
N THR A 141 13.75 -14.79 9.36
CA THR A 141 12.62 -15.60 9.83
C THR A 141 12.45 -16.88 9.00
N THR A 142 12.65 -16.77 7.70
CA THR A 142 12.38 -17.86 6.74
C THR A 142 13.58 -18.73 6.45
N ASN A 143 14.80 -18.23 6.71
CA ASN A 143 16.07 -18.81 6.25
C ASN A 143 16.10 -19.07 4.74
N ALA A 144 15.34 -18.28 3.96
CA ALA A 144 15.27 -18.43 2.52
C ALA A 144 16.61 -18.07 1.88
N SER A 145 17.09 -18.93 0.98
CA SER A 145 18.23 -18.66 0.11
C SER A 145 17.72 -18.25 -1.26
N LEU A 146 17.88 -16.96 -1.59
CA LEU A 146 17.40 -16.36 -2.83
C LEU A 146 18.57 -16.23 -3.82
N GLU A 147 18.50 -16.95 -4.94
CA GLU A 147 19.51 -16.89 -6.00
C GLU A 147 19.47 -15.53 -6.71
N LEU A 148 20.63 -14.93 -6.94
CA LEU A 148 20.72 -13.71 -7.74
C LEU A 148 20.83 -14.06 -9.22
N ILE A 149 20.02 -13.38 -10.06
CA ILE A 149 20.11 -13.50 -11.51
C ILE A 149 21.44 -12.90 -11.99
N THR A 150 22.28 -13.73 -12.60
CA THR A 150 23.57 -13.33 -13.17
C THR A 150 23.51 -13.08 -14.68
N ASP A 151 22.54 -13.68 -15.36
CA ASP A 151 22.28 -13.51 -16.79
C ASP A 151 21.45 -12.24 -17.07
N ILE A 152 21.98 -11.34 -17.88
CA ILE A 152 21.33 -10.07 -18.23
C ILE A 152 20.05 -10.26 -19.05
N ASP A 153 19.99 -11.29 -19.89
CA ASP A 153 18.82 -11.59 -20.71
C ASP A 153 17.68 -12.14 -19.84
N MET A 154 17.99 -12.97 -18.83
CA MET A 154 17.00 -13.39 -17.81
C MET A 154 16.46 -12.20 -17.04
N LEU A 155 17.35 -11.29 -16.62
CA LEU A 155 16.97 -10.08 -15.89
C LEU A 155 16.02 -9.22 -16.75
N MET A 156 16.40 -8.90 -17.99
CA MET A 156 15.59 -8.09 -18.90
C MET A 156 14.27 -8.79 -19.27
N PHE A 157 14.28 -10.11 -19.40
CA PHE A 157 13.09 -10.92 -19.61
C PHE A 157 12.10 -10.76 -18.44
N ILE A 158 12.55 -10.92 -17.20
CA ILE A 158 11.70 -10.74 -16.02
C ILE A 158 11.21 -9.28 -15.93
N GLU A 159 12.09 -8.30 -16.09
CA GLU A 159 11.74 -6.87 -16.01
C GLU A 159 10.66 -6.48 -17.02
N LYS A 160 10.75 -6.99 -18.26
CA LYS A 160 9.74 -6.76 -19.31
C LYS A 160 8.37 -7.34 -18.95
N GLY A 161 8.33 -8.37 -18.12
CA GLY A 161 7.09 -8.99 -17.62
C GLY A 161 6.43 -8.25 -16.45
N ILE A 162 7.14 -7.34 -15.75
CA ILE A 162 6.62 -6.69 -14.55
C ILE A 162 5.45 -5.76 -14.90
N ARG A 163 4.29 -6.03 -14.28
CA ARG A 163 3.06 -5.27 -14.46
C ARG A 163 2.37 -5.11 -13.11
N GLY A 164 2.23 -3.86 -12.67
CA GLY A 164 1.67 -3.51 -11.37
C GLY A 164 0.18 -3.84 -11.21
N GLY A 165 -0.41 -3.29 -10.15
CA GLY A 165 -1.86 -3.32 -9.92
C GLY A 165 -2.63 -2.68 -11.08
N VAL A 166 -3.76 -3.29 -11.41
CA VAL A 166 -4.66 -2.79 -12.46
C VAL A 166 -5.61 -1.77 -11.86
N SER A 167 -5.80 -0.63 -12.52
CA SER A 167 -6.85 0.31 -12.14
C SER A 167 -7.63 0.77 -13.36
N GLN A 168 -8.95 0.60 -13.31
CA GLN A 168 -9.85 0.90 -14.41
C GLN A 168 -11.21 1.36 -13.88
N CYS A 169 -11.79 2.35 -14.56
CA CYS A 169 -13.20 2.67 -14.46
C CYS A 169 -13.89 2.05 -15.67
N SER A 170 -14.61 0.96 -15.44
CA SER A 170 -15.30 0.19 -16.48
C SER A 170 -16.66 0.81 -16.78
N ASN A 171 -17.38 1.22 -15.73
CA ASN A 171 -18.63 1.96 -15.83
C ASN A 171 -18.58 3.20 -14.93
N ARG A 172 -19.13 4.31 -15.42
CA ARG A 172 -18.90 5.65 -14.83
C ARG A 172 -19.91 6.05 -13.76
N TYR A 173 -21.07 5.41 -13.72
CA TYR A 173 -22.15 5.83 -12.85
C TYR A 173 -23.03 4.65 -12.48
N ALA A 174 -23.43 4.59 -11.21
CA ALA A 174 -24.49 3.71 -10.75
C ALA A 174 -25.18 4.33 -9.53
N LYS A 175 -26.47 4.04 -9.38
CA LYS A 175 -27.28 4.48 -8.24
C LYS A 175 -28.03 3.30 -7.67
N ALA A 176 -28.00 3.14 -6.36
CA ALA A 176 -28.68 2.07 -5.68
C ALA A 176 -30.20 2.27 -5.69
N ASN A 177 -30.91 1.16 -5.76
CA ASN A 177 -32.32 1.03 -5.42
C ASN A 177 -32.43 -0.23 -4.56
N ASN A 178 -31.88 -0.15 -3.36
CA ASN A 178 -31.67 -1.28 -2.47
C ASN A 178 -32.85 -1.37 -1.47
N ASN A 179 -33.42 -2.57 -1.30
CA ASN A 179 -34.60 -2.81 -0.47
C ASN A 179 -34.38 -2.44 1.02
N TYR A 180 -33.13 -2.36 1.46
CA TYR A 180 -32.74 -2.01 2.82
C TYR A 180 -32.50 -0.51 3.04
N MET A 181 -32.61 0.32 1.99
CA MET A 181 -32.46 1.77 2.11
C MET A 181 -33.56 2.36 2.99
N LYS A 182 -33.19 3.19 3.97
CA LYS A 182 -34.16 3.85 4.86
C LYS A 182 -35.04 4.85 4.11
N ASN A 183 -34.42 5.60 3.20
CA ASN A 183 -35.08 6.62 2.38
C ASN A 183 -34.74 6.40 0.90
N GLY A 184 -35.71 6.67 0.01
CA GLY A 184 -35.47 6.70 -1.43
C GLY A 184 -35.52 5.36 -2.15
N PHE A 185 -35.91 4.27 -1.47
CA PHE A 185 -36.27 3.01 -2.14
C PHE A 185 -37.55 3.18 -2.95
N ASP A 186 -37.50 2.76 -4.21
CA ASP A 186 -38.59 2.87 -5.17
C ASP A 186 -39.07 1.48 -5.59
N LEU A 187 -40.25 1.10 -5.07
CA LEU A 187 -40.92 -0.18 -5.36
C LEU A 187 -41.27 -0.37 -6.84
N THR A 188 -41.28 0.71 -7.64
CA THR A 188 -41.60 0.64 -9.08
C THR A 188 -40.39 0.35 -9.95
N LYS A 189 -39.19 0.40 -9.40
CA LYS A 189 -37.93 0.15 -10.10
C LYS A 189 -37.31 -1.16 -9.67
N ASP A 190 -36.57 -1.75 -10.60
CA ASP A 190 -35.72 -2.90 -10.32
C ASP A 190 -34.73 -2.59 -9.20
N SER A 191 -34.45 -3.59 -8.37
CA SER A 191 -33.54 -3.40 -7.24
C SER A 191 -32.10 -3.35 -7.72
N THR A 192 -31.30 -2.46 -7.15
CA THR A 192 -29.88 -2.30 -7.50
C THR A 192 -29.06 -2.13 -6.23
N TYR A 193 -28.06 -2.99 -6.06
CA TYR A 193 -27.16 -3.04 -4.90
C TYR A 193 -25.76 -2.68 -5.34
N LEU A 194 -25.15 -1.71 -4.67
CA LEU A 194 -23.77 -1.29 -4.94
C LEU A 194 -22.88 -1.83 -3.83
N MET A 195 -21.82 -2.55 -4.20
CA MET A 195 -20.87 -3.15 -3.26
C MET A 195 -19.45 -2.72 -3.57
N TYR A 196 -18.68 -2.46 -2.51
CA TYR A 196 -17.26 -2.17 -2.61
C TYR A 196 -16.45 -3.28 -1.94
N PHE A 197 -16.00 -4.24 -2.73
CA PHE A 197 -15.18 -5.34 -2.24
C PHE A 197 -13.70 -5.01 -2.34
N ASP A 198 -12.93 -5.39 -1.32
CA ASP A 198 -11.47 -5.27 -1.28
C ASP A 198 -10.86 -6.59 -0.82
N VAL A 199 -9.81 -7.06 -1.48
CA VAL A 199 -9.13 -8.28 -1.05
C VAL A 199 -8.28 -7.97 0.18
N ASN A 200 -8.58 -8.64 1.29
CA ASN A 200 -7.75 -8.57 2.48
C ASN A 200 -6.30 -8.97 2.17
N ASN A 201 -5.40 -7.99 2.24
CA ASN A 201 -3.96 -8.20 2.09
C ASN A 201 -3.61 -9.01 0.82
N LEU A 202 -4.07 -8.53 -0.34
CA LEU A 202 -3.90 -9.22 -1.63
C LEU A 202 -2.47 -9.71 -1.87
N TYR A 203 -1.48 -8.82 -1.73
CA TYR A 203 -0.10 -9.19 -1.94
C TYR A 203 0.41 -10.16 -0.87
N GLY A 204 -0.04 -10.05 0.38
CA GLY A 204 0.24 -11.05 1.41
C GLY A 204 -0.31 -12.43 1.04
N ALA A 205 -1.53 -12.51 0.52
CA ALA A 205 -2.12 -13.76 0.05
C ALA A 205 -1.31 -14.38 -1.10
N ALA A 206 -0.86 -13.56 -2.05
CA ALA A 206 0.03 -14.00 -3.14
C ALA A 206 1.42 -14.40 -2.62
N MET A 207 1.97 -13.69 -1.64
CA MET A 207 3.26 -14.01 -1.01
C MET A 207 3.21 -15.32 -0.23
N SER A 208 2.05 -15.75 0.26
CA SER A 208 1.87 -17.04 0.91
C SER A 208 1.81 -18.24 -0.06
N GLN A 209 1.85 -18.01 -1.37
CA GLN A 209 1.85 -19.05 -2.40
C GLN A 209 3.25 -19.57 -2.68
N TYR A 210 3.37 -20.61 -3.52
CA TYR A 210 4.65 -21.05 -4.06
C TYR A 210 5.25 -19.96 -4.94
N LEU A 211 6.46 -19.54 -4.59
CA LEU A 211 7.19 -18.47 -5.27
C LEU A 211 8.58 -18.95 -5.71
N PRO A 212 9.10 -18.44 -6.84
CA PRO A 212 10.47 -18.70 -7.26
C PRO A 212 11.49 -18.32 -6.18
N TYR A 213 12.54 -19.13 -6.03
CA TYR A 213 13.69 -18.78 -5.19
C TYR A 213 15.06 -19.04 -5.85
N GLY A 214 15.14 -19.90 -6.88
CA GLY A 214 16.41 -20.23 -7.53
C GLY A 214 16.31 -21.24 -8.67
N ASN A 215 17.47 -21.71 -9.12
CA ASN A 215 17.71 -22.62 -10.24
C ASN A 215 17.07 -22.13 -11.56
N PHE A 216 17.36 -20.89 -11.93
CA PHE A 216 16.78 -20.27 -13.12
C PHE A 216 17.47 -20.74 -14.40
N GLN A 217 16.71 -21.33 -15.32
CA GLN A 217 17.26 -21.87 -16.56
C GLN A 217 16.28 -21.65 -17.72
N PHE A 218 16.78 -21.08 -18.83
CA PHE A 218 16.05 -21.14 -20.08
C PHE A 218 16.09 -22.57 -20.61
N ILE A 219 14.93 -23.09 -20.98
CA ILE A 219 14.81 -24.42 -21.57
C ILE A 219 14.52 -24.30 -23.07
N GLU A 220 15.27 -25.03 -23.89
CA GLU A 220 15.13 -25.01 -25.36
C GLU A 220 14.04 -25.96 -25.85
N ASN A 221 14.01 -27.18 -25.30
CA ASN A 221 13.01 -28.19 -25.62
C ASN A 221 11.99 -28.27 -24.49
N PHE A 222 10.83 -27.65 -24.69
CA PHE A 222 9.74 -27.66 -23.72
C PHE A 222 8.46 -28.25 -24.32
N ASP A 223 7.71 -28.97 -23.49
CA ASP A 223 6.34 -29.37 -23.80
C ASP A 223 5.36 -28.39 -23.13
N VAL A 224 4.53 -27.75 -23.94
CA VAL A 224 3.49 -26.84 -23.46
C VAL A 224 2.50 -27.58 -22.56
N GLN A 225 2.17 -28.84 -22.86
CA GLN A 225 1.24 -29.62 -22.03
C GLN A 225 1.84 -29.93 -20.66
N GLU A 226 3.14 -30.20 -20.58
CA GLU A 226 3.82 -30.37 -19.28
C GLU A 226 3.73 -29.09 -18.44
N ILE A 227 3.96 -27.92 -19.04
CA ILE A 227 3.85 -26.62 -18.36
C ILE A 227 2.42 -26.39 -17.85
N LEU A 228 1.41 -26.67 -18.68
CA LEU A 228 0.00 -26.47 -18.33
C LEU A 228 -0.50 -27.45 -17.26
N ASN A 229 0.05 -28.68 -17.23
CA ASN A 229 -0.32 -29.72 -16.27
C ASN A 229 0.50 -29.69 -14.98
N THR A 230 1.60 -28.94 -14.93
CA THR A 230 2.46 -28.82 -13.73
C THR A 230 1.65 -28.27 -12.55
N PRO A 231 1.55 -28.94 -11.38
CA PRO A 231 0.78 -28.42 -10.24
C PRO A 231 1.27 -27.04 -9.75
N ASP A 232 0.37 -26.30 -9.08
CA ASP A 232 0.66 -24.95 -8.57
C ASP A 232 1.62 -24.97 -7.36
N ASP A 233 1.68 -26.10 -6.66
CA ASP A 233 2.52 -26.40 -5.50
C ASP A 233 3.72 -27.32 -5.85
N PHE A 234 3.97 -27.53 -7.14
CA PHE A 234 5.08 -28.36 -7.57
C PHE A 234 6.44 -27.68 -7.30
N MET A 235 7.49 -28.50 -7.18
CA MET A 235 8.84 -28.01 -6.82
C MET A 235 9.45 -27.05 -7.85
N PHE A 236 8.97 -27.07 -9.09
CA PHE A 236 9.36 -26.13 -10.13
C PHE A 236 8.15 -25.47 -10.79
N GLY A 237 8.38 -24.26 -11.31
CA GLY A 237 7.43 -23.48 -12.07
C GLY A 237 8.07 -22.83 -13.29
N TYR A 238 7.28 -22.03 -14.01
CA TYR A 238 7.72 -21.42 -15.27
C TYR A 238 7.29 -19.96 -15.43
N ILE A 239 8.13 -19.17 -16.09
CA ILE A 239 7.77 -17.90 -16.73
C ILE A 239 7.83 -18.11 -18.23
N VAL A 240 6.77 -17.76 -18.95
CA VAL A 240 6.58 -18.07 -20.37
C VAL A 240 6.46 -16.78 -21.18
N GLU A 241 7.22 -16.63 -22.26
CA GLU A 241 6.97 -15.61 -23.29
C GLU A 241 6.14 -16.25 -24.41
N CYS A 242 4.92 -15.74 -24.62
CA CYS A 242 3.97 -16.34 -25.55
C CYS A 242 3.11 -15.31 -26.30
N ASP A 243 2.51 -15.76 -27.39
CA ASP A 243 1.46 -15.03 -28.10
C ASP A 243 0.10 -15.60 -27.68
N LEU A 244 -0.80 -14.73 -27.25
CA LEU A 244 -2.16 -15.06 -26.83
C LEU A 244 -3.16 -14.32 -27.71
N ASP A 245 -4.11 -15.05 -28.25
CA ASP A 245 -5.24 -14.47 -28.97
C ASP A 245 -6.43 -14.32 -28.05
N TYR A 246 -7.25 -13.30 -28.32
CA TYR A 246 -8.41 -12.93 -27.51
C TYR A 246 -9.67 -13.08 -28.35
N PRO A 247 -10.32 -14.25 -28.32
CA PRO A 247 -11.45 -14.53 -29.20
C PRO A 247 -12.59 -13.54 -29.05
N ILE A 248 -13.18 -13.15 -30.18
CA ILE A 248 -14.25 -12.13 -30.25
C ILE A 248 -15.46 -12.50 -29.39
N GLN A 249 -15.77 -13.80 -29.25
CA GLN A 249 -16.88 -14.27 -28.41
C GLN A 249 -16.71 -13.95 -26.91
N LEU A 250 -15.48 -13.69 -26.45
CA LEU A 250 -15.21 -13.32 -25.06
C LEU A 250 -15.32 -11.82 -24.80
N HIS A 251 -15.40 -10.98 -25.85
CA HIS A 251 -15.28 -9.52 -25.69
C HIS A 251 -16.39 -8.95 -24.81
N ASN A 252 -17.63 -9.43 -24.97
CA ASN A 252 -18.75 -9.00 -24.13
C ASN A 252 -18.63 -9.54 -22.70
N LEU A 253 -18.15 -10.77 -22.52
CA LEU A 253 -18.04 -11.39 -21.20
C LEU A 253 -16.90 -10.75 -20.38
N HIS A 254 -15.81 -10.36 -21.05
CA HIS A 254 -14.61 -9.86 -20.41
C HIS A 254 -14.47 -8.33 -20.52
N SER A 255 -15.49 -7.61 -20.99
CA SER A 255 -15.42 -6.16 -21.22
C SER A 255 -15.06 -5.37 -19.97
N ASP A 256 -15.56 -5.84 -18.84
CA ASP A 256 -15.49 -5.19 -17.54
C ASP A 256 -14.11 -5.34 -16.90
N LEU A 257 -13.46 -6.50 -17.07
CA LEU A 257 -12.16 -6.80 -16.47
C LEU A 257 -11.27 -7.67 -17.40
N PRO A 258 -10.83 -7.16 -18.57
CA PRO A 258 -10.04 -7.97 -19.51
C PRO A 258 -8.82 -8.67 -18.89
N LEU A 259 -8.45 -9.81 -19.47
CA LEU A 259 -7.26 -10.57 -19.06
C LEU A 259 -5.97 -9.96 -19.64
N ALA A 260 -4.82 -10.34 -19.07
CA ALA A 260 -3.50 -10.03 -19.59
C ALA A 260 -3.23 -8.52 -19.79
N PRO A 261 -3.23 -7.68 -18.73
CA PRO A 261 -2.91 -6.26 -18.82
C PRO A 261 -1.59 -6.01 -19.55
N GLU A 262 -1.48 -4.92 -20.31
CA GLU A 262 -0.26 -4.58 -21.06
C GLU A 262 0.07 -3.08 -21.06
N HIS A 263 1.36 -2.75 -21.14
CA HIS A 263 1.82 -1.38 -21.21
C HIS A 263 1.73 -0.85 -22.64
N MET A 264 0.75 0.01 -22.91
CA MET A 264 0.53 0.63 -24.22
C MET A 264 0.30 2.13 -24.08
N ILE A 265 0.56 2.87 -25.16
CA ILE A 265 0.11 4.25 -25.27
C ILE A 265 -1.40 4.18 -25.55
N PRO A 266 -2.27 4.83 -24.75
CA PRO A 266 -3.71 4.79 -25.02
C PRO A 266 -3.99 5.34 -26.43
N PRO A 267 -4.83 4.68 -27.25
CA PRO A 267 -5.02 5.05 -28.66
C PRO A 267 -5.47 6.50 -28.88
N THR A 268 -6.23 7.05 -27.92
CA THR A 268 -6.77 8.42 -27.95
C THR A 268 -5.91 9.42 -27.17
N SER A 269 -4.73 9.03 -26.67
CA SER A 269 -3.87 9.92 -25.91
C SER A 269 -2.95 10.72 -26.81
N ASN A 270 -2.93 12.03 -26.63
CA ASN A 270 -1.93 12.93 -27.23
C ASN A 270 -0.54 12.81 -26.57
N THR A 271 -0.39 11.96 -25.54
CA THR A 271 0.88 11.78 -24.82
C THR A 271 1.60 10.53 -25.29
N LYS A 272 2.94 10.54 -25.24
CA LYS A 272 3.77 9.35 -25.51
C LYS A 272 3.91 8.43 -24.28
N LEU A 273 3.10 8.64 -23.24
CA LEU A 273 3.22 7.92 -21.98
C LEU A 273 2.49 6.58 -22.07
N LYS A 274 3.25 5.49 -21.87
CA LYS A 274 2.68 4.16 -21.71
C LYS A 274 1.91 4.09 -20.40
N LYS A 275 0.73 3.48 -20.46
CA LYS A 275 -0.11 3.14 -19.29
C LYS A 275 -0.35 1.64 -19.30
N LEU A 276 -0.60 1.08 -18.12
CA LEU A 276 -1.08 -0.29 -18.00
C LEU A 276 -2.56 -0.31 -18.39
N LEU A 277 -2.89 -1.00 -19.47
CA LEU A 277 -4.24 -1.06 -20.03
C LEU A 277 -4.79 -2.49 -19.96
N LEU A 278 -6.09 -2.60 -19.71
CA LEU A 278 -6.85 -3.82 -19.95
C LEU A 278 -7.47 -3.72 -21.34
N THR A 279 -6.97 -4.53 -22.27
CA THR A 279 -7.42 -4.53 -23.67
C THR A 279 -7.83 -5.93 -24.08
N LEU A 280 -8.84 -6.01 -24.94
CA LEU A 280 -9.31 -7.24 -25.57
C LEU A 280 -8.51 -7.57 -26.85
N PHE A 281 -7.34 -6.97 -27.02
CA PHE A 281 -6.47 -7.23 -28.17
C PHE A 281 -5.70 -8.54 -28.01
N PRO A 282 -5.25 -9.15 -29.13
CA PRO A 282 -4.19 -10.15 -29.07
C PRO A 282 -2.96 -9.61 -28.33
N LYS A 283 -2.24 -10.50 -27.67
CA LYS A 283 -1.01 -10.21 -26.93
C LYS A 283 0.13 -10.89 -27.64
N GLU A 284 1.15 -10.12 -28.00
CA GLU A 284 2.35 -10.64 -28.66
C GLU A 284 3.54 -10.61 -27.69
N ARG A 285 4.32 -11.70 -27.66
CA ARG A 285 5.51 -11.84 -26.83
C ARG A 285 5.26 -11.44 -25.37
N TYR A 286 4.11 -11.86 -24.86
CA TYR A 286 3.65 -11.58 -23.52
C TYR A 286 4.35 -12.50 -22.52
N ILE A 287 5.08 -11.92 -21.58
CA ILE A 287 5.78 -12.65 -20.51
C ILE A 287 4.83 -12.84 -19.34
N ILE A 288 4.61 -14.07 -18.90
CA ILE A 288 3.56 -14.41 -17.93
C ILE A 288 3.98 -15.57 -17.01
N HIS A 289 3.56 -15.51 -15.76
CA HIS A 289 3.68 -16.65 -14.84
C HIS A 289 2.80 -17.83 -15.28
N TYR A 290 3.30 -19.06 -15.22
CA TYR A 290 2.58 -20.23 -15.76
C TYR A 290 1.17 -20.42 -15.16
N ARG A 291 0.98 -20.10 -13.87
CA ARG A 291 -0.35 -20.14 -13.21
C ARG A 291 -1.35 -19.19 -13.87
N ASN A 292 -0.92 -17.98 -14.19
CA ASN A 292 -1.75 -17.00 -14.89
C ASN A 292 -2.04 -17.46 -16.32
N LEU A 293 -1.06 -18.05 -17.01
CA LEU A 293 -1.27 -18.64 -18.33
C LEU A 293 -2.37 -19.71 -18.29
N LYS A 294 -2.29 -20.68 -17.37
CA LYS A 294 -3.34 -21.70 -17.20
C LYS A 294 -4.72 -21.08 -17.01
N MET A 295 -4.83 -20.09 -16.13
CA MET A 295 -6.09 -19.42 -15.86
C MET A 295 -6.61 -18.69 -17.10
N TYR A 296 -5.75 -18.02 -17.86
CA TYR A 296 -6.17 -17.31 -19.07
C TYR A 296 -6.69 -18.26 -20.15
N LEU A 297 -6.04 -19.42 -20.32
CA LEU A 297 -6.51 -20.46 -21.24
C LEU A 297 -7.81 -21.10 -20.75
N ARG A 298 -7.94 -21.35 -19.44
CA ARG A 298 -9.18 -21.84 -18.81
C ARG A 298 -10.35 -20.88 -19.04
N LEU A 299 -10.09 -19.57 -19.01
CA LEU A 299 -11.06 -18.51 -19.29
C LEU A 299 -11.23 -18.23 -20.80
N GLY A 300 -10.62 -19.03 -21.67
CA GLY A 300 -10.91 -19.07 -23.10
C GLY A 300 -9.94 -18.31 -24.02
N MET A 301 -8.89 -17.66 -23.49
CA MET A 301 -7.82 -17.15 -24.36
C MET A 301 -7.13 -18.30 -25.09
N LEU A 302 -6.59 -18.04 -26.29
CA LEU A 302 -5.96 -19.08 -27.10
C LEU A 302 -4.45 -18.85 -27.16
N LEU A 303 -3.68 -19.87 -26.78
CA LEU A 303 -2.23 -19.87 -26.95
C LEU A 303 -1.88 -20.10 -28.43
N LYS A 304 -1.26 -19.11 -29.07
CA LYS A 304 -0.83 -19.21 -30.48
C LYS A 304 0.59 -19.74 -30.62
N LYS A 305 1.50 -19.25 -29.78
CA LYS A 305 2.92 -19.59 -29.85
C LYS A 305 3.60 -19.39 -28.51
N VAL A 306 4.56 -20.25 -28.18
CA VAL A 306 5.51 -20.03 -27.08
C VAL A 306 6.88 -19.75 -27.69
N HIS A 307 7.53 -18.68 -27.24
CA HIS A 307 8.83 -18.25 -27.76
C HIS A 307 9.97 -18.67 -26.84
N ARG A 308 9.81 -18.49 -25.53
CA ARG A 308 10.83 -18.77 -24.51
C ARG A 308 10.17 -19.23 -23.22
N VAL A 309 10.85 -20.11 -22.51
CA VAL A 309 10.41 -20.59 -21.19
C VAL A 309 11.58 -20.52 -20.22
N LEU A 310 11.38 -19.84 -19.10
CA LEU A 310 12.30 -19.80 -17.97
C LEU A 310 11.76 -20.72 -16.86
N LYS A 311 12.46 -21.83 -16.60
CA LYS A 311 12.17 -22.76 -15.50
C LYS A 311 12.85 -22.29 -14.21
N PHE A 312 12.20 -22.50 -13.07
CA PHE A 312 12.74 -22.15 -11.75
C PHE A 312 12.26 -23.13 -10.68
N HIS A 313 12.98 -23.21 -9.56
CA HIS A 313 12.50 -23.84 -8.33
C HIS A 313 11.64 -22.88 -7.52
N GLN A 314 10.58 -23.41 -6.91
CA GLN A 314 9.64 -22.65 -6.08
C GLN A 314 9.27 -23.40 -4.80
N SER A 315 8.87 -22.62 -3.80
CA SER A 315 8.36 -23.10 -2.51
C SER A 315 7.56 -21.98 -1.84
N PRO A 316 6.76 -22.24 -0.79
CA PRO A 316 6.03 -21.20 -0.08
C PRO A 316 6.92 -20.50 0.96
N TRP A 317 8.14 -20.12 0.58
CA TRP A 317 9.19 -19.65 1.48
C TRP A 317 8.84 -18.35 2.23
N LEU A 318 7.96 -17.50 1.68
CA LEU A 318 7.49 -16.29 2.38
C LEU A 318 6.35 -16.56 3.37
N LYS A 319 5.64 -17.68 3.26
CA LYS A 319 4.38 -17.93 3.99
C LYS A 319 4.56 -17.77 5.50
N GLN A 320 5.65 -18.31 6.06
CA GLN A 320 5.94 -18.22 7.49
C GLN A 320 6.01 -16.77 7.98
N TYR A 321 6.64 -15.87 7.21
CA TYR A 321 6.75 -14.46 7.58
C TYR A 321 5.41 -13.71 7.45
N ILE A 322 4.61 -14.04 6.42
CA ILE A 322 3.27 -13.47 6.24
C ILE A 322 2.33 -13.91 7.37
N ASP A 323 2.35 -15.19 7.74
CA ASP A 323 1.54 -15.75 8.83
C ASP A 323 1.90 -15.07 10.18
N LEU A 324 3.21 -14.91 10.46
CA LEU A 324 3.70 -14.23 11.66
C LEU A 324 3.14 -12.81 11.78
N ASN A 325 3.32 -12.00 10.73
CA ASN A 325 2.90 -10.60 10.73
C ASN A 325 1.37 -10.46 10.73
N THR A 326 0.66 -11.35 10.03
CA THR A 326 -0.80 -11.37 10.03
C THR A 326 -1.34 -11.67 11.42
N LYS A 327 -0.76 -12.65 12.13
CA LYS A 327 -1.13 -12.98 13.51
C LYS A 327 -0.90 -11.82 14.46
N LEU A 328 0.27 -11.17 14.37
CA LEU A 328 0.57 -9.99 15.19
C LEU A 328 -0.40 -8.84 14.90
N ARG A 329 -0.69 -8.56 13.62
CA ARG A 329 -1.67 -7.56 13.19
C ARG A 329 -3.09 -7.83 13.68
N GLN A 330 -3.48 -9.10 13.82
CA GLN A 330 -4.77 -9.51 14.39
C GLN A 330 -4.83 -9.32 15.91
N GLN A 331 -3.70 -9.54 16.60
CA GLN A 331 -3.58 -9.41 18.06
C GLN A 331 -3.40 -7.96 18.54
N SER A 332 -2.88 -7.09 17.69
CA SER A 332 -2.67 -5.67 18.00
C SER A 332 -3.96 -4.96 18.40
N LYS A 333 -3.88 -4.23 19.52
CA LYS A 333 -5.01 -3.48 20.08
C LYS A 333 -5.07 -2.06 19.53
N ASN A 334 -3.92 -1.39 19.46
CA ASN A 334 -3.80 -0.03 18.94
C ASN A 334 -3.68 -0.03 17.40
N GLU A 335 -3.93 1.13 16.80
CA GLU A 335 -3.92 1.30 15.34
C GLU A 335 -2.50 1.36 14.77
N PHE A 336 -1.58 1.93 15.53
CA PHE A 336 -0.16 2.03 15.15
C PHE A 336 0.46 0.67 14.85
N GLU A 337 0.34 -0.31 15.76
CA GLU A 337 0.89 -1.64 15.55
C GLU A 337 0.21 -2.36 14.38
N LYS A 338 -1.11 -2.17 14.20
CA LYS A 338 -1.85 -2.74 13.06
C LYS A 338 -1.29 -2.22 11.73
N ASP A 339 -0.99 -0.93 11.65
CA ASP A 339 -0.38 -0.30 10.48
C ASP A 339 1.08 -0.70 10.31
N PHE A 340 1.82 -0.86 11.41
CA PHE A 340 3.20 -1.33 11.39
C PHE A 340 3.29 -2.72 10.76
N TYR A 341 2.58 -3.71 11.28
CA TYR A 341 2.61 -5.08 10.72
C TYR A 341 2.04 -5.15 9.30
N LYS A 342 1.08 -4.28 8.95
CA LYS A 342 0.63 -4.12 7.56
C LYS A 342 1.77 -3.65 6.65
N LEU A 343 2.54 -2.64 7.09
CA LEU A 343 3.69 -2.14 6.35
C LEU A 343 4.78 -3.21 6.20
N MET A 344 5.07 -3.97 7.26
CA MET A 344 6.09 -5.02 7.22
C MET A 344 5.76 -6.08 6.14
N ILE A 345 4.49 -6.43 5.98
CA ILE A 345 4.05 -7.31 4.89
C ILE A 345 4.18 -6.61 3.53
N ASN A 346 3.51 -5.46 3.37
CA ASN A 346 3.39 -4.79 2.07
C ASN A 346 4.73 -4.30 1.51
N ALA A 347 5.71 -4.02 2.35
CA ALA A 347 7.01 -3.52 1.90
C ALA A 347 7.88 -4.58 1.22
N ILE A 348 7.63 -5.88 1.43
CA ILE A 348 8.47 -6.96 0.88
C ILE A 348 8.46 -6.94 -0.64
N TYR A 349 7.28 -6.99 -1.26
CA TYR A 349 7.19 -7.06 -2.72
C TYR A 349 7.81 -5.83 -3.38
N GLY A 350 7.62 -4.64 -2.79
CA GLY A 350 8.23 -3.40 -3.24
C GLY A 350 9.76 -3.43 -3.14
N LYS A 351 10.30 -4.04 -2.09
CA LYS A 351 11.75 -4.22 -1.92
C LYS A 351 12.34 -5.23 -2.90
N CYS A 352 11.61 -6.31 -3.23
CA CYS A 352 12.00 -7.26 -4.27
C CYS A 352 12.13 -6.61 -5.66
N MET A 353 11.35 -5.57 -5.94
CA MET A 353 11.34 -4.83 -7.21
C MET A 353 12.05 -3.47 -7.14
N GLU A 354 12.88 -3.25 -6.11
CA GLU A 354 13.62 -2.00 -5.96
C GLU A 354 14.51 -1.76 -7.19
N ASN A 355 14.28 -0.64 -7.88
CA ASN A 355 15.06 -0.29 -9.05
C ASN A 355 16.40 0.35 -8.64
N VAL A 356 17.41 -0.50 -8.47
CA VAL A 356 18.78 -0.10 -8.11
C VAL A 356 19.44 0.83 -9.14
N ARG A 357 18.97 0.87 -10.40
CA ARG A 357 19.47 1.82 -11.43
C ARG A 357 19.08 3.28 -11.13
N LYS A 358 18.07 3.48 -10.26
CA LYS A 358 17.66 4.83 -9.80
C LYS A 358 18.47 5.32 -8.61
N HIS A 359 19.32 4.50 -8.01
CA HIS A 359 20.20 4.95 -6.93
C HIS A 359 21.13 6.08 -7.42
N ARG A 360 21.40 7.03 -6.53
CA ARG A 360 22.23 8.21 -6.77
C ARG A 360 23.23 8.35 -5.64
N ASP A 361 24.37 8.94 -5.97
CA ASP A 361 25.34 9.42 -5.00
C ASP A 361 25.10 10.91 -4.79
N ILE A 362 24.79 11.27 -3.55
CA ILE A 362 24.53 12.65 -3.15
C ILE A 362 25.76 13.19 -2.42
N ARG A 363 26.24 14.37 -2.83
CA ARG A 363 27.38 15.06 -2.21
C ARG A 363 26.95 16.45 -1.77
N LEU A 364 27.13 16.77 -0.50
CA LEU A 364 27.04 18.13 0.01
C LEU A 364 28.43 18.78 -0.11
N ILE A 365 28.52 19.86 -0.88
CA ILE A 365 29.77 20.53 -1.20
C ILE A 365 29.66 21.99 -0.83
N THR A 366 30.69 22.53 -0.17
CA THR A 366 30.73 23.92 0.30
C THR A 366 31.78 24.79 -0.38
N GLN A 367 32.43 24.27 -1.42
CA GLN A 367 33.50 24.96 -2.13
C GLN A 367 33.36 24.74 -3.64
N TRP A 368 33.58 25.79 -4.42
CA TRP A 368 33.47 25.73 -5.88
C TRP A 368 34.65 25.00 -6.53
N ASP A 369 35.87 25.44 -6.21
CA ASP A 369 37.11 24.93 -6.81
C ASP A 369 37.75 23.80 -5.99
N GLY A 370 38.80 23.20 -6.57
CA GLY A 370 39.55 22.09 -5.98
C GLY A 370 39.06 20.71 -6.42
N GLN A 371 39.85 19.68 -6.14
CA GLN A 371 39.57 18.30 -6.58
C GLN A 371 38.25 17.72 -6.01
N TRP A 372 37.80 18.26 -4.87
CA TRP A 372 36.55 17.93 -4.19
C TRP A 372 35.51 19.06 -4.30
N GLY A 373 35.81 20.12 -5.06
CA GLY A 373 34.91 21.24 -5.27
C GLY A 373 33.79 20.90 -6.24
N ALA A 374 32.76 21.75 -6.25
CA ALA A 374 31.58 21.57 -7.08
C ALA A 374 31.92 21.44 -8.57
N ARG A 375 32.85 22.28 -9.06
CA ARG A 375 33.33 22.26 -10.44
C ARG A 375 33.88 20.88 -10.85
N ALA A 376 34.66 20.25 -9.97
CA ALA A 376 35.25 18.94 -10.25
C ALA A 376 34.18 17.86 -10.38
N PHE A 377 33.15 17.85 -9.53
CA PHE A 377 32.07 16.87 -9.61
C PHE A 377 31.14 17.11 -10.80
N ILE A 378 30.81 18.38 -11.11
CA ILE A 378 29.99 18.74 -12.28
C ILE A 378 30.68 18.29 -13.58
N SER A 379 32.01 18.33 -13.63
CA SER A 379 32.77 17.90 -14.81
C SER A 379 32.81 16.38 -15.01
N LYS A 380 32.37 15.57 -14.04
CA LYS A 380 32.41 14.11 -14.15
C LYS A 380 31.29 13.59 -15.05
N PRO A 381 31.52 12.52 -15.83
CA PRO A 381 30.56 11.99 -16.80
C PRO A 381 29.28 11.43 -16.17
N ASN A 382 29.33 11.08 -14.88
CA ASN A 382 28.17 10.60 -14.14
C ASN A 382 27.43 11.71 -13.38
N PHE A 383 27.74 12.99 -13.62
CA PHE A 383 26.96 14.09 -13.08
C PHE A 383 25.50 13.99 -13.54
N HIS A 384 24.56 14.23 -12.63
CA HIS A 384 23.13 14.23 -12.92
C HIS A 384 22.52 15.62 -12.82
N SER A 385 22.67 16.26 -11.68
CA SER A 385 22.05 17.54 -11.33
C SER A 385 22.78 18.17 -10.15
N SER A 386 22.53 19.46 -9.94
CA SER A 386 22.95 20.19 -8.75
C SER A 386 21.82 21.06 -8.23
N VAL A 387 21.71 21.18 -6.92
CA VAL A 387 20.75 22.07 -6.23
C VAL A 387 21.55 22.97 -5.29
N VAL A 388 21.53 24.27 -5.56
CA VAL A 388 22.13 25.27 -4.66
C VAL A 388 21.17 25.46 -3.50
N PHE A 389 21.64 25.16 -2.29
CA PHE A 389 20.85 25.27 -1.07
C PHE A 389 21.06 26.64 -0.42
N ASP A 390 22.31 27.13 -0.46
CA ASP A 390 22.73 28.42 0.09
C ASP A 390 23.96 28.96 -0.68
N GLU A 391 24.42 30.17 -0.36
CA GLU A 391 25.57 30.83 -1.00
C GLU A 391 26.82 29.92 -1.03
N ASP A 392 27.07 29.24 0.09
CA ASP A 392 28.23 28.36 0.28
C ASP A 392 27.85 26.87 0.33
N MET A 393 26.67 26.47 -0.14
CA MET A 393 26.27 25.05 -0.10
C MET A 393 25.54 24.60 -1.36
N VAL A 394 26.09 23.59 -2.02
CA VAL A 394 25.48 22.92 -3.17
C VAL A 394 25.38 21.42 -2.93
N ILE A 395 24.22 20.86 -3.24
CA ILE A 395 24.01 19.42 -3.35
C ILE A 395 24.32 19.03 -4.79
N ILE A 396 25.22 18.08 -4.97
CA ILE A 396 25.53 17.47 -6.27
C ILE A 396 25.02 16.04 -6.30
N GLU A 397 24.18 15.75 -7.27
CA GLU A 397 23.68 14.42 -7.54
C GLU A 397 24.48 13.76 -8.66
N MET A 398 24.97 12.56 -8.39
CA MET A 398 25.73 11.75 -9.32
C MET A 398 24.99 10.43 -9.59
N LYS A 399 25.00 9.97 -10.83
CA LYS A 399 24.60 8.60 -11.19
C LYS A 399 25.64 7.60 -10.73
N LYS A 400 25.20 6.39 -10.42
CA LYS A 400 26.09 5.24 -10.17
C LYS A 400 26.73 4.78 -11.49
N LEU A 401 28.06 4.63 -11.49
CA LEU A 401 28.81 4.09 -12.64
C LEU A 401 28.72 2.56 -12.69
N GLU A 402 28.69 1.92 -11.53
CA GLU A 402 28.50 0.48 -11.39
C GLU A 402 27.19 0.23 -10.66
N ILE A 403 26.38 -0.68 -11.19
CA ILE A 403 25.08 -1.04 -10.62
C ILE A 403 25.09 -2.53 -10.35
N ARG A 404 25.01 -2.89 -9.06
CA ARG A 404 24.90 -4.27 -8.63
C ARG A 404 23.42 -4.68 -8.57
N MET A 405 23.00 -5.52 -9.51
CA MET A 405 21.65 -6.10 -9.50
C MET A 405 21.56 -7.16 -8.39
N ASN A 406 21.08 -6.76 -7.22
CA ASN A 406 21.03 -7.60 -6.01
C ASN A 406 19.61 -7.75 -5.43
N LYS A 407 18.60 -7.61 -6.27
CA LYS A 407 17.18 -7.70 -5.88
C LYS A 407 16.54 -8.91 -6.54
N PRO A 408 15.75 -9.71 -5.80
CA PRO A 408 15.06 -10.88 -6.35
C PRO A 408 13.82 -10.45 -7.14
N ILE A 409 14.03 -9.77 -8.28
CA ILE A 409 12.94 -9.19 -9.07
C ILE A 409 11.95 -10.25 -9.60
N TYR A 410 12.39 -11.50 -9.74
CA TYR A 410 11.55 -12.64 -10.09
C TYR A 410 10.45 -12.89 -9.05
N ALA A 411 10.75 -12.70 -7.76
CA ALA A 411 9.76 -12.87 -6.70
C ALA A 411 8.71 -11.76 -6.80
N GLY A 412 9.15 -10.52 -7.02
CA GLY A 412 8.25 -9.38 -7.25
C GLY A 412 7.34 -9.57 -8.47
N PHE A 413 7.91 -10.03 -9.59
CA PHE A 413 7.16 -10.41 -10.79
C PHE A 413 6.08 -11.45 -10.47
N SER A 414 6.46 -12.57 -9.85
CA SER A 414 5.52 -13.66 -9.54
C SER A 414 4.43 -13.21 -8.55
N ILE A 415 4.76 -12.41 -7.54
CA ILE A 415 3.77 -11.86 -6.59
C ILE A 415 2.73 -11.01 -7.34
N LEU A 416 3.17 -10.12 -8.23
CA LEU A 416 2.27 -9.26 -9.00
C LEU A 416 1.39 -10.04 -9.98
N ASP A 417 1.89 -11.12 -10.58
CA ASP A 417 1.09 -11.94 -11.49
C ASP A 417 0.10 -12.81 -10.70
N ILE A 418 0.58 -13.55 -9.69
CA ILE A 418 -0.25 -14.41 -8.84
C ILE A 418 -1.33 -13.59 -8.13
N SER A 419 -1.05 -12.35 -7.72
CA SER A 419 -2.08 -11.51 -7.09
C SER A 419 -3.29 -11.28 -7.99
N LYS A 420 -3.11 -11.21 -9.31
CA LYS A 420 -4.24 -11.02 -10.25
C LYS A 420 -5.17 -12.23 -10.28
N ILE A 421 -4.67 -13.44 -9.97
CA ILE A 421 -5.48 -14.67 -9.91
C ILE A 421 -6.63 -14.51 -8.93
N PHE A 422 -6.40 -13.98 -7.73
CA PHE A 422 -7.44 -13.77 -6.72
C PHE A 422 -8.61 -12.90 -7.22
N LEU A 423 -8.30 -11.83 -7.96
CA LEU A 423 -9.32 -10.95 -8.53
C LEU A 423 -10.08 -11.61 -9.67
N TYR A 424 -9.36 -12.29 -10.55
CA TYR A 424 -9.96 -12.99 -11.69
C TYR A 424 -10.81 -14.20 -11.24
N GLU A 425 -10.40 -14.93 -10.21
CA GLU A 425 -11.20 -16.00 -9.60
C GLU A 425 -12.47 -15.44 -8.97
N PHE A 426 -12.37 -14.34 -8.22
CA PHE A 426 -13.56 -13.71 -7.65
C PHE A 426 -14.49 -13.16 -8.74
N HIS A 427 -13.96 -12.47 -9.74
CA HIS A 427 -14.75 -11.91 -10.82
C HIS A 427 -15.36 -13.00 -11.72
N TYR A 428 -14.55 -13.85 -12.34
CA TYR A 428 -15.02 -14.80 -13.34
C TYR A 428 -15.62 -16.07 -12.74
N ASP A 429 -14.94 -16.68 -11.76
CA ASP A 429 -15.35 -18.00 -11.25
C ASP A 429 -16.47 -17.90 -10.21
N TYR A 430 -16.62 -16.74 -9.56
CA TYR A 430 -17.69 -16.49 -8.58
C TYR A 430 -18.74 -15.51 -9.10
N VAL A 431 -18.41 -14.22 -9.31
CA VAL A 431 -19.40 -13.18 -9.62
C VAL A 431 -20.09 -13.44 -10.97
N ILE A 432 -19.34 -13.56 -12.06
CA ILE A 432 -19.90 -13.76 -13.40
C ILE A 432 -20.59 -15.12 -13.51
N LYS A 433 -20.03 -16.17 -12.89
CA LYS A 433 -20.65 -17.50 -12.88
C LYS A 433 -21.99 -17.54 -12.12
N THR A 434 -22.10 -16.81 -11.02
CA THR A 434 -23.30 -16.83 -10.15
C THR A 434 -24.37 -15.86 -10.62
N PHE A 435 -23.96 -14.66 -11.04
CA PHE A 435 -24.87 -13.55 -11.31
C PHE A 435 -24.97 -13.18 -12.80
N GLY A 436 -23.97 -13.58 -13.61
CA GLY A 436 -23.93 -13.32 -15.04
C GLY A 436 -24.16 -11.84 -15.37
N LYS A 437 -25.12 -11.57 -16.25
CA LYS A 437 -25.49 -10.22 -16.70
C LYS A 437 -26.06 -9.31 -15.61
N ASN A 438 -26.46 -9.88 -14.46
CA ASN A 438 -27.03 -9.10 -13.36
C ASN A 438 -25.93 -8.51 -12.47
N ALA A 439 -24.66 -8.82 -12.70
CA ALA A 439 -23.53 -8.17 -12.05
C ALA A 439 -22.73 -7.38 -13.09
N GLN A 440 -22.40 -6.13 -12.75
CA GLN A 440 -21.59 -5.26 -13.58
C GLN A 440 -20.46 -4.67 -12.75
N LEU A 441 -19.22 -4.78 -13.21
CA LEU A 441 -18.09 -4.13 -12.55
C LEU A 441 -18.07 -2.65 -12.92
N LEU A 442 -18.12 -1.79 -11.92
CA LEU A 442 -18.05 -0.35 -12.11
C LEU A 442 -16.59 0.11 -12.15
N TYR A 443 -15.79 -0.38 -11.21
CA TYR A 443 -14.46 0.15 -10.97
C TYR A 443 -13.54 -0.87 -10.30
N THR A 444 -12.24 -0.77 -10.57
CA THR A 444 -11.19 -1.52 -9.87
C THR A 444 -9.95 -0.65 -9.64
N ASP A 445 -9.31 -0.81 -8.49
CA ASP A 445 -7.96 -0.31 -8.23
C ASP A 445 -7.17 -1.31 -7.38
N THR A 446 -6.25 -2.01 -8.05
CA THR A 446 -5.27 -2.94 -7.51
C THR A 446 -5.85 -4.19 -6.85
N ASP A 447 -6.52 -4.06 -5.72
CA ASP A 447 -7.09 -5.12 -4.88
C ASP A 447 -8.59 -4.97 -4.64
N SER A 448 -9.18 -3.89 -5.15
CA SER A 448 -10.58 -3.55 -4.93
C SER A 448 -11.44 -3.63 -6.19
N LEU A 449 -12.72 -3.93 -6.00
CA LEU A 449 -13.74 -4.12 -7.03
C LEU A 449 -15.06 -3.51 -6.56
N ILE A 450 -15.57 -2.53 -7.30
CA ILE A 450 -16.89 -1.93 -7.07
C ILE A 450 -17.88 -2.52 -8.08
N TYR A 451 -18.96 -3.11 -7.58
CA TYR A 451 -19.98 -3.76 -8.41
C TYR A 451 -21.34 -3.08 -8.28
N SER A 452 -22.11 -3.18 -9.36
CA SER A 452 -23.57 -3.01 -9.36
C SER A 452 -24.22 -4.38 -9.58
N PHE A 453 -25.10 -4.78 -8.67
CA PHE A 453 -25.90 -6.00 -8.75
C PHE A 453 -27.37 -5.65 -8.96
N GLN A 454 -27.96 -6.12 -10.04
CA GLN A 454 -29.35 -5.87 -10.42
C GLN A 454 -30.23 -7.06 -10.01
N ASN A 455 -31.35 -6.79 -9.35
CA ASN A 455 -32.33 -7.80 -8.94
C ASN A 455 -31.73 -8.96 -8.13
N ILE A 456 -30.69 -8.67 -7.35
CA ILE A 456 -29.97 -9.62 -6.50
C ILE A 456 -29.77 -8.99 -5.13
N ASP A 457 -30.32 -9.63 -4.09
CA ASP A 457 -29.94 -9.32 -2.71
C ASP A 457 -28.57 -9.93 -2.40
N ILE A 458 -27.51 -9.16 -2.65
CA ILE A 458 -26.12 -9.58 -2.48
C ILE A 458 -25.78 -9.95 -1.03
N TYR A 459 -26.46 -9.36 -0.04
CA TYR A 459 -26.18 -9.65 1.38
C TYR A 459 -26.57 -11.09 1.74
N SER A 460 -27.64 -11.62 1.14
CA SER A 460 -28.01 -13.04 1.31
C SER A 460 -26.91 -14.00 0.81
N TYR A 461 -26.23 -13.65 -0.30
CA TYR A 461 -25.11 -14.43 -0.84
C TYR A 461 -23.85 -14.30 0.01
N ILE A 462 -23.55 -13.09 0.52
CA ILE A 462 -22.43 -12.90 1.47
C ILE A 462 -22.63 -13.78 2.71
N LYS A 463 -23.87 -13.88 3.20
CA LYS A 463 -24.22 -14.75 4.33
C LYS A 463 -24.04 -16.23 4.01
N GLN A 464 -24.51 -16.68 2.84
CA GLN A 464 -24.42 -18.06 2.40
C GLN A 464 -22.97 -18.49 2.13
N ASP A 465 -22.22 -17.67 1.39
CA ASP A 465 -20.86 -17.92 0.95
C ASP A 465 -19.82 -17.28 1.89
N SER A 466 -20.11 -17.29 3.19
CA SER A 466 -19.30 -16.61 4.23
C SER A 466 -17.83 -17.03 4.28
N ASN A 467 -17.44 -18.16 3.66
CA ASN A 467 -16.05 -18.58 3.53
C ASN A 467 -15.25 -17.76 2.51
N ARG A 468 -15.91 -16.97 1.65
CA ARG A 468 -15.28 -16.09 0.65
C ARG A 468 -15.12 -14.66 1.14
N PHE A 469 -15.83 -14.29 2.20
CA PHE A 469 -15.92 -12.93 2.68
C PHE A 469 -15.33 -12.75 4.08
N ASP A 470 -14.73 -11.60 4.33
CA ASP A 470 -14.48 -11.10 5.67
C ASP A 470 -15.61 -10.14 6.05
N THR A 471 -16.39 -10.57 7.04
CA THR A 471 -17.54 -9.84 7.58
C THR A 471 -17.26 -9.37 9.01
N SER A 472 -16.01 -9.45 9.48
CA SER A 472 -15.66 -9.20 10.88
C SER A 472 -15.90 -7.78 11.36
N ASP A 473 -15.99 -6.83 10.42
CA ASP A 473 -16.27 -5.42 10.68
C ASP A 473 -17.76 -5.08 10.55
N TYR A 474 -18.64 -6.06 10.27
CA TYR A 474 -20.10 -5.86 10.32
C TYR A 474 -20.58 -5.76 11.77
N ASP A 475 -21.59 -4.93 12.01
CA ASP A 475 -22.28 -4.88 13.31
C ASP A 475 -22.94 -6.22 13.62
N ILE A 476 -22.90 -6.66 14.89
CA ILE A 476 -23.47 -7.96 15.32
C ILE A 476 -24.98 -8.04 15.03
N ASP A 477 -25.68 -6.90 15.17
CA ASP A 477 -27.12 -6.77 14.99
C ASP A 477 -27.49 -6.15 13.62
N ASN A 478 -26.62 -6.29 12.61
CA ASN A 478 -26.92 -5.76 11.27
C ASN A 478 -28.23 -6.34 10.70
N ILE A 479 -28.93 -5.51 9.91
CA ILE A 479 -30.24 -5.81 9.32
C ILE A 479 -30.26 -7.03 8.39
N TYR A 480 -29.10 -7.47 7.90
CA TYR A 480 -28.96 -8.64 7.03
C TYR A 480 -28.78 -9.96 7.82
N GLY A 481 -28.56 -9.86 9.14
CA GLY A 481 -28.26 -10.99 10.01
C GLY A 481 -26.99 -11.74 9.61
N ILE A 482 -25.99 -11.03 9.08
CA ILE A 482 -24.66 -11.57 8.75
C ILE A 482 -23.83 -11.63 10.02
N GLN A 483 -23.18 -12.76 10.30
CA GLN A 483 -22.36 -12.90 11.50
C GLN A 483 -20.93 -12.40 11.27
N PRO A 484 -20.30 -11.68 12.22
CA PRO A 484 -18.92 -11.23 12.08
C PRO A 484 -17.93 -12.41 12.08
N LYS A 485 -17.18 -12.59 10.99
CA LYS A 485 -16.21 -13.71 10.82
C LYS A 485 -15.00 -13.32 9.95
N ASN A 486 -13.96 -14.16 10.02
CA ASN A 486 -12.77 -14.14 9.16
C ASN A 486 -11.85 -12.90 9.24
N LYS A 487 -11.78 -12.29 10.42
CA LYS A 487 -11.05 -11.04 10.68
C LYS A 487 -9.65 -11.00 10.09
N LYS A 488 -9.46 -10.14 9.09
CA LYS A 488 -8.20 -9.84 8.39
C LYS A 488 -7.55 -11.09 7.79
N GLN A 489 -8.33 -12.12 7.45
CA GLN A 489 -7.81 -13.32 6.81
C GLN A 489 -7.35 -12.99 5.38
N PRO A 490 -6.07 -13.23 5.01
CA PRO A 490 -5.57 -12.89 3.69
C PRO A 490 -6.31 -13.61 2.56
N GLY A 491 -6.62 -12.89 1.49
CA GLY A 491 -7.23 -13.42 0.26
C GLY A 491 -8.76 -13.44 0.23
N LEU A 492 -9.43 -13.14 1.34
CA LEU A 492 -10.89 -13.00 1.38
C LEU A 492 -11.33 -11.60 0.96
N MET A 493 -12.55 -11.48 0.43
CA MET A 493 -13.16 -10.20 0.09
C MET A 493 -13.78 -9.57 1.33
N LYS A 494 -13.33 -8.40 1.76
CA LYS A 494 -14.05 -7.56 2.72
C LYS A 494 -14.94 -6.57 1.98
N ASP A 495 -16.03 -6.17 2.63
CA ASP A 495 -16.83 -5.03 2.21
C ASP A 495 -16.29 -3.77 2.88
N GLU A 496 -15.76 -2.84 2.09
CA GLU A 496 -15.17 -1.58 2.57
C GLU A 496 -16.17 -0.68 3.30
N ASN A 497 -17.47 -0.86 3.06
CA ASN A 497 -18.50 -0.08 3.71
C ASN A 497 -18.99 -0.71 5.03
N ASN A 498 -18.43 -1.85 5.45
CA ASN A 498 -18.78 -2.53 6.71
C ASN A 498 -20.29 -2.79 6.84
N GLY A 499 -20.96 -3.16 5.75
CA GLY A 499 -22.40 -3.40 5.70
C GLY A 499 -23.26 -2.15 5.48
N LYS A 500 -22.68 -0.94 5.49
CA LYS A 500 -23.41 0.28 5.11
C LYS A 500 -23.71 0.28 3.62
N ILE A 501 -24.87 0.84 3.25
CA ILE A 501 -25.36 0.82 1.88
C ILE A 501 -24.67 1.92 1.08
N MET A 502 -23.99 1.57 -0.01
CA MET A 502 -23.54 2.56 -1.00
C MET A 502 -24.75 3.03 -1.82
N LEU A 503 -25.03 4.33 -1.78
CA LEU A 503 -26.19 4.95 -2.42
C LEU A 503 -25.94 5.32 -3.88
N GLU A 504 -24.75 5.85 -4.18
CA GLU A 504 -24.42 6.37 -5.50
C GLU A 504 -22.92 6.29 -5.74
N PHE A 505 -22.51 5.99 -6.97
CA PHE A 505 -21.12 5.91 -7.40
C PHE A 505 -20.91 6.72 -8.68
N VAL A 506 -19.82 7.50 -8.72
CA VAL A 506 -19.36 8.23 -9.89
C VAL A 506 -17.87 7.98 -10.12
N GLY A 507 -17.52 7.40 -11.27
CA GLY A 507 -16.15 7.20 -11.74
C GLY A 507 -15.82 8.07 -12.94
N LEU A 508 -14.75 8.86 -12.85
CA LEU A 508 -14.32 9.75 -13.95
C LEU A 508 -13.16 9.17 -14.75
N ARG A 509 -12.19 8.59 -14.05
CA ARG A 509 -11.01 7.91 -14.59
C ARG A 509 -10.34 7.05 -13.51
N SER A 510 -9.33 6.27 -13.89
CA SER A 510 -8.47 5.58 -12.92
C SER A 510 -7.97 6.54 -11.84
N LYS A 511 -8.12 6.11 -10.59
CA LYS A 511 -7.83 6.82 -9.33
C LYS A 511 -8.59 8.12 -9.11
N MET A 512 -9.77 8.25 -9.72
CA MET A 512 -10.63 9.42 -9.59
C MET A 512 -12.10 9.00 -9.66
N TYR A 513 -12.67 8.76 -8.49
CA TYR A 513 -14.06 8.40 -8.28
C TYR A 513 -14.56 8.97 -6.95
N SER A 514 -15.87 9.01 -6.79
CA SER A 514 -16.57 9.38 -5.56
C SER A 514 -17.77 8.46 -5.37
N TYR A 515 -18.16 8.21 -4.12
CA TYR A 515 -19.36 7.48 -3.79
C TYR A 515 -19.96 8.01 -2.50
N ILE A 516 -21.27 7.79 -2.34
CA ILE A 516 -22.03 8.19 -1.15
C ILE A 516 -22.46 6.91 -0.44
N VAL A 517 -22.39 6.92 0.88
CA VAL A 517 -22.83 5.83 1.76
C VAL A 517 -23.99 6.33 2.62
N ASP A 518 -24.96 5.47 2.88
CA ASP A 518 -26.06 5.71 3.81
C ASP A 518 -25.48 5.73 5.23
N ASP A 519 -25.20 6.92 5.73
CA ASP A 519 -24.59 7.15 7.03
C ASP A 519 -25.68 7.49 8.06
N ASP A 520 -25.72 6.73 9.17
CA ASP A 520 -26.57 7.02 10.33
C ASP A 520 -26.11 8.25 11.15
N SER A 521 -25.15 9.03 10.63
CA SER A 521 -24.53 10.17 11.30
C SER A 521 -25.26 11.49 11.02
N SER A 522 -26.59 11.50 11.15
CA SER A 522 -27.29 12.70 11.62
C SER A 522 -27.12 12.83 13.14
N LYS A 523 -25.88 13.08 13.57
CA LYS A 523 -25.69 13.77 14.86
C LYS A 523 -26.03 15.24 14.63
N ASN A 524 -27.31 15.58 14.82
CA ASN A 524 -27.70 16.94 15.14
C ASN A 524 -27.17 17.32 16.52
#